data_AF-A0A821D486-F1
#
_entry.id   AF-A0A821D486-F1
#
_cell.length_a   1.000
_cell.length_b   1.000
_cell.length_c   1.000
_cell.angle_alpha   90.00
_cell.angle_beta   90.00
_cell.angle_gamma   90.00
#
_symmetry.space_group_name_H-M   'P 1'
#
loop_
_entity.id
_entity.type
_entity.pdbx_description
1 polymer ?
#
loop_
_entity_poly.entity_id
_entity_poly.type
_entity_poly.pdbx_seq_one_letter_code
_entity_poly.pdbx_strand_id
1 'polypeptide(L)'
;FITIHHEILKQLNKIEWKGIILLYGLPGTGKTYYIRYLINELQQKNLIYFPSDIIRILSSSEFLQILKPYSHSIIIVDDAENLSKDHPDKALNNLFNLNHLSHQPIIAAFNAYSPQTFSHYKSSSIIQYLFDKLDIINTRILLKTLGSQRDNETIKQPMTLGEIYTQITLDTKTQNENTIESRKKLKTPDEMIQLLAEQELSLSDKDNCTLS
;
A
#
# COMPACT_ATOMS: atom_id res chain seq x y z
N PHE A 1 4.88 2.12 10.43
CA PHE A 1 4.94 1.62 9.05
C PHE A 1 6.37 1.54 8.50
N ILE A 2 7.26 2.47 8.84
CA ILE A 2 8.65 2.56 8.34
C ILE A 2 9.45 1.25 8.39
N THR A 3 9.40 0.53 9.51
CA THR A 3 10.13 -0.75 9.66
C THR A 3 9.75 -1.76 8.58
N ILE A 4 8.45 -1.87 8.26
CA ILE A 4 8.00 -2.79 7.21
C ILE A 4 8.39 -2.29 5.82
N HIS A 5 8.39 -0.96 5.61
CA HIS A 5 8.79 -0.35 4.35
C HIS A 5 10.26 -0.64 4.03
N HIS A 6 11.16 -0.45 5.00
CA HIS A 6 12.57 -0.78 4.82
C HIS A 6 12.80 -2.27 4.61
N GLU A 7 12.08 -3.14 5.31
CA GLU A 7 12.18 -4.59 5.09
C GLU A 7 11.71 -4.97 3.68
N ILE A 8 10.60 -4.40 3.19
CA ILE A 8 10.11 -4.59 1.82
C ILE A 8 11.17 -4.17 0.80
N LEU A 9 11.71 -2.95 0.91
CA LEU A 9 12.74 -2.47 -0.02
C LEU A 9 14.01 -3.32 0.03
N LYS A 10 14.46 -3.70 1.22
CA LYS A 10 15.63 -4.56 1.42
C LYS A 10 15.46 -5.90 0.72
N GLN A 11 14.27 -6.50 0.79
CA GLN A 11 14.00 -7.80 0.20
C GLN A 11 13.84 -7.72 -1.32
N LEU A 12 13.05 -6.76 -1.84
CA LEU A 12 12.87 -6.55 -3.29
C LEU A 12 14.15 -6.15 -4.02
N ASN A 13 15.12 -5.56 -3.32
CA ASN A 13 16.42 -5.23 -3.91
C ASN A 13 17.36 -6.43 -4.05
N LYS A 14 17.17 -7.51 -3.29
CA LYS A 14 17.96 -8.75 -3.44
C LYS A 14 17.61 -9.43 -4.76
N ILE A 15 18.64 -9.84 -5.50
CA ILE A 15 18.48 -10.55 -6.78
C ILE A 15 17.78 -11.91 -6.58
N GLU A 16 18.10 -12.60 -5.48
CA GLU A 16 17.61 -13.96 -5.21
C GLU A 16 16.33 -14.01 -4.38
N TRP A 17 15.75 -12.87 -3.99
CA TRP A 17 14.51 -12.92 -3.23
C TRP A 17 13.35 -13.28 -4.16
N LYS A 18 12.56 -14.27 -3.76
CA LYS A 18 11.47 -14.85 -4.56
C LYS A 18 10.21 -15.00 -3.72
N GLY A 19 9.98 -14.06 -2.81
CA GLY A 19 8.89 -14.13 -1.86
C GLY A 19 7.64 -13.37 -2.29
N ILE A 20 6.67 -13.32 -1.39
CA ILE A 20 5.40 -12.64 -1.56
C ILE A 20 5.26 -11.54 -0.51
N ILE A 21 4.83 -10.36 -0.96
CA ILE A 21 4.44 -9.24 -0.12
C ILE A 21 2.93 -9.12 -0.18
N LEU A 22 2.27 -9.33 0.96
CA LEU A 22 0.82 -9.24 1.12
C LEU A 22 0.47 -7.93 1.81
N LEU A 23 -0.16 -7.03 1.08
CA LEU A 23 -0.68 -5.76 1.58
C LEU A 23 -2.20 -5.91 1.71
N TYR A 24 -2.76 -5.79 2.90
CA TYR A 24 -4.20 -5.98 3.09
C TYR A 24 -4.78 -4.93 4.03
N GLY A 25 -6.09 -4.76 4.02
CA GLY A 25 -6.79 -3.81 4.89
C GLY A 25 -7.97 -3.14 4.20
N LEU A 26 -8.57 -2.16 4.88
CA LEU A 26 -9.78 -1.50 4.39
C LEU A 26 -9.57 -0.78 3.05
N PRO A 27 -10.61 -0.64 2.22
CA PRO A 27 -10.57 0.28 1.09
C PRO A 27 -10.21 1.70 1.54
N GLY A 28 -9.41 2.40 0.74
CA GLY A 28 -9.01 3.78 1.03
C GLY A 28 -7.89 3.95 2.08
N THR A 29 -7.29 2.88 2.62
CA THR A 29 -6.17 3.00 3.59
C THR A 29 -4.81 3.24 2.97
N GLY A 30 -4.69 3.25 1.63
CA GLY A 30 -3.47 3.66 0.93
C GLY A 30 -2.67 2.55 0.24
N LYS A 31 -3.17 1.31 0.16
CA LYS A 31 -2.47 0.17 -0.48
C LYS A 31 -1.99 0.48 -1.91
N THR A 32 -2.90 0.86 -2.81
CA THR A 32 -2.58 1.21 -4.21
C THR A 32 -1.62 2.39 -4.28
N TYR A 33 -1.77 3.39 -3.39
CA TYR A 33 -0.84 4.51 -3.32
C TYR A 33 0.56 4.06 -2.90
N TYR A 34 0.67 3.19 -1.91
CA TYR A 34 1.96 2.64 -1.50
C TYR A 34 2.62 1.80 -2.60
N ILE A 35 1.84 1.03 -3.37
CA ILE A 35 2.37 0.32 -4.54
C ILE A 35 2.95 1.32 -5.55
N ARG A 36 2.24 2.42 -5.86
CA ARG A 36 2.76 3.49 -6.74
C ARG A 36 4.06 4.10 -6.20
N TYR A 37 4.12 4.35 -4.90
CA TYR A 37 5.34 4.82 -4.24
C TYR A 37 6.49 3.80 -4.35
N LEU A 38 6.23 2.52 -4.09
CA LEU A 38 7.23 1.45 -4.25
C LEU A 38 7.74 1.33 -5.68
N ILE A 39 6.88 1.45 -6.69
CA ILE A 39 7.27 1.46 -8.10
C ILE A 39 8.28 2.60 -8.35
N ASN A 40 8.04 3.77 -7.78
CA ASN A 40 8.95 4.91 -7.90
C ASN A 40 10.28 4.70 -7.16
N GLU A 41 10.31 3.96 -6.07
CA GLU A 41 11.55 3.61 -5.35
C GLU A 41 12.34 2.51 -6.07
N LEU A 42 11.68 1.66 -6.86
CA LEU A 42 12.24 0.49 -7.54
C LEU A 42 12.59 0.75 -9.01
N GLN A 43 12.96 1.98 -9.39
CA GLN A 43 13.16 2.37 -10.80
C GLN A 43 14.19 1.53 -11.57
N GLN A 44 15.12 0.88 -10.86
CA GLN A 44 16.13 0.01 -11.46
C GLN A 44 15.67 -1.45 -11.64
N LYS A 45 14.44 -1.77 -11.24
CA LYS A 45 13.86 -3.12 -11.32
C LYS A 45 12.81 -3.17 -12.41
N ASN A 46 12.74 -4.31 -13.10
CA ASN A 46 11.64 -4.58 -14.01
C ASN A 46 10.39 -4.91 -13.20
N LEU A 47 9.26 -4.29 -13.55
CA LEU A 47 7.99 -4.46 -12.85
C LEU A 47 6.94 -4.91 -13.87
N ILE A 48 6.18 -5.96 -13.56
CA ILE A 48 5.05 -6.41 -14.36
C ILE A 48 3.80 -6.23 -13.54
N TYR A 49 2.90 -5.35 -13.99
CA TYR A 49 1.62 -5.13 -13.37
C TYR A 49 0.55 -5.99 -14.03
N PHE A 50 -0.11 -6.84 -13.25
CA PHE A 50 -1.25 -7.63 -13.72
C PHE A 50 -2.56 -7.13 -13.10
N PRO A 51 -3.58 -6.86 -13.93
CA PRO A 51 -4.96 -6.86 -13.49
C PRO A 51 -5.32 -8.20 -12.84
N SER A 52 -6.15 -8.17 -11.80
CA SER A 52 -6.55 -9.37 -11.06
C SER A 52 -7.21 -10.44 -11.95
N ASP A 53 -8.01 -10.04 -12.94
CA ASP A 53 -8.66 -10.99 -13.86
C ASP A 53 -7.67 -11.89 -14.64
N ILE A 54 -6.46 -11.40 -14.91
CA ILE A 54 -5.44 -12.14 -15.68
C ILE A 54 -4.78 -13.24 -14.83
N ILE A 55 -4.76 -13.08 -13.50
CA ILE A 55 -4.01 -13.96 -12.59
C ILE A 55 -4.53 -15.39 -12.57
N ARG A 56 -5.83 -15.58 -12.82
CA ARG A 56 -6.42 -16.92 -12.95
C ARG A 56 -5.81 -17.71 -14.11
N ILE A 57 -5.29 -17.03 -15.12
CA ILE A 57 -4.67 -17.61 -16.32
C ILE A 57 -3.14 -17.72 -16.14
N LEU A 58 -2.54 -16.95 -15.21
CA LEU A 58 -1.08 -16.94 -14.96
C LEU A 58 -0.53 -18.28 -14.48
N SER A 59 -1.36 -19.14 -13.88
CA SER A 59 -0.94 -20.48 -13.44
C SER A 59 -0.89 -21.52 -14.56
N SER A 60 -1.26 -21.16 -15.79
CA SER A 60 -1.14 -22.06 -16.95
C SER A 60 0.32 -22.20 -17.40
N SER A 61 0.66 -23.36 -17.93
CA SER A 61 2.02 -23.65 -18.38
C SER A 61 2.48 -22.72 -19.51
N GLU A 62 1.55 -22.34 -20.36
CA GLU A 62 1.70 -21.46 -21.50
C GLU A 62 2.04 -20.04 -21.03
N PHE A 63 1.36 -19.54 -19.99
CA PHE A 63 1.63 -18.22 -19.46
C PHE A 63 2.99 -18.16 -18.75
N LEU A 64 3.37 -19.21 -18.02
CA LEU A 64 4.69 -19.29 -17.39
C LEU A 64 5.83 -19.25 -18.42
N GLN A 65 5.64 -19.81 -19.61
CA GLN A 65 6.60 -19.68 -20.71
C GLN A 65 6.73 -18.22 -21.18
N ILE A 66 5.63 -17.46 -21.20
CA ILE A 66 5.63 -16.03 -21.53
C ILE A 66 6.36 -15.21 -20.46
N LEU A 67 6.27 -15.61 -19.18
CA LEU A 67 6.96 -14.94 -18.07
C LEU A 67 8.45 -15.26 -18.00
N LYS A 68 8.89 -16.41 -18.53
CA LYS A 68 10.27 -16.90 -18.41
C LYS A 68 11.35 -15.87 -18.82
N PRO A 69 11.23 -15.11 -19.93
CA PRO A 69 12.20 -14.07 -20.28
C PRO A 69 12.28 -12.93 -19.26
N TYR A 70 11.23 -12.75 -18.46
CA TYR A 70 11.09 -11.71 -17.45
C TYR A 70 11.35 -12.23 -16.03
N SER A 71 12.06 -13.34 -15.86
CA SER A 71 12.30 -13.99 -14.55
C SER A 71 12.93 -13.09 -13.46
N HIS A 72 13.49 -11.94 -13.84
CA HIS A 72 14.07 -10.95 -12.91
C HIS A 72 13.12 -9.78 -12.59
N SER A 73 11.87 -9.81 -13.07
CA SER A 73 10.88 -8.78 -12.74
C SER A 73 10.11 -9.09 -11.46
N ILE A 74 9.62 -8.04 -10.82
CA ILE A 74 8.68 -8.11 -9.70
C ILE A 74 7.26 -8.06 -10.27
N ILE A 75 6.43 -9.02 -9.89
CA ILE A 75 5.02 -9.07 -10.28
C ILE A 75 4.20 -8.25 -9.28
N ILE A 76 3.36 -7.36 -9.78
CA ILE A 76 2.43 -6.56 -8.99
C ILE A 76 1.00 -6.99 -9.33
N VAL A 77 0.24 -7.26 -8.29
CA VAL A 77 -1.17 -7.64 -8.32
C VAL A 77 -1.93 -6.65 -7.46
N ASP A 78 -2.67 -5.74 -8.07
CA ASP A 78 -3.63 -4.93 -7.33
C ASP A 78 -5.01 -5.59 -7.36
N ASP A 79 -5.82 -5.30 -6.35
CA ASP A 79 -7.20 -5.81 -6.23
C ASP A 79 -7.26 -7.35 -6.30
N ALA A 80 -6.40 -8.02 -5.53
CA ALA A 80 -6.22 -9.46 -5.51
C ALA A 80 -7.43 -10.22 -4.93
N GLU A 81 -8.34 -9.55 -4.22
CA GLU A 81 -9.59 -10.15 -3.76
C GLU A 81 -10.50 -10.58 -4.92
N ASN A 82 -10.44 -9.89 -6.06
CA ASN A 82 -11.23 -10.23 -7.24
C ASN A 82 -10.83 -11.58 -7.86
N LEU A 83 -9.67 -12.12 -7.50
CA LEU A 83 -9.27 -13.48 -7.87
C LEU A 83 -10.24 -14.53 -7.36
N SER A 84 -10.90 -14.25 -6.23
CA SER A 84 -11.92 -15.11 -5.66
C SER A 84 -12.73 -14.32 -4.64
N LYS A 85 -13.76 -13.62 -5.14
CA LYS A 85 -14.67 -12.77 -4.36
C LYS A 85 -15.27 -13.48 -3.14
N ASP A 86 -15.49 -14.80 -3.25
CA ASP A 86 -16.12 -15.62 -2.20
C ASP A 86 -15.12 -16.47 -1.38
N HIS A 87 -13.85 -16.56 -1.82
CA HIS A 87 -12.85 -17.40 -1.13
C HIS A 87 -11.45 -16.77 -1.21
N PRO A 88 -11.07 -15.89 -0.26
CA PRO A 88 -9.73 -15.27 -0.26
C PRO A 88 -8.59 -16.30 -0.21
N ASP A 89 -8.83 -17.48 0.38
CA ASP A 89 -7.85 -18.58 0.40
C ASP A 89 -7.51 -19.08 -1.01
N LYS A 90 -8.48 -19.09 -1.94
CA LYS A 90 -8.23 -19.47 -3.34
C LYS A 90 -7.38 -18.43 -4.06
N ALA A 91 -7.65 -17.14 -3.81
CA ALA A 91 -6.86 -16.04 -4.34
C ALA A 91 -5.39 -16.16 -3.90
N LEU A 92 -5.19 -16.38 -2.60
CA LEU A 92 -3.87 -16.60 -2.00
C LEU A 92 -3.18 -17.82 -2.57
N ASN A 93 -3.85 -18.97 -2.65
CA ASN A 93 -3.29 -20.21 -3.20
C ASN A 93 -2.83 -20.01 -4.67
N ASN A 94 -3.58 -19.25 -5.47
CA ASN A 94 -3.17 -18.93 -6.83
C ASN A 94 -1.88 -18.08 -6.87
N LEU A 95 -1.76 -17.09 -5.99
CA LEU A 95 -0.54 -16.28 -5.87
C LEU A 95 0.65 -17.11 -5.39
N PHE A 96 0.45 -18.01 -4.43
CA PHE A 96 1.49 -18.93 -3.97
C PHE A 96 1.94 -19.85 -5.10
N ASN A 97 1.00 -20.47 -5.82
CA ASN A 97 1.31 -21.32 -6.97
C ASN A 97 2.07 -20.54 -8.04
N LEU A 98 1.65 -19.31 -8.35
CA LEU A 98 2.34 -18.45 -9.30
C LEU A 98 3.77 -18.12 -8.82
N ASN A 99 3.95 -17.75 -7.55
CA ASN A 99 5.26 -17.45 -6.98
C ASN A 99 6.19 -18.68 -7.04
N HIS A 100 5.67 -19.86 -6.69
CA HIS A 100 6.42 -21.11 -6.75
C HIS A 100 6.84 -21.49 -8.17
N LEU A 101 5.97 -21.28 -9.17
CA LEU A 101 6.23 -21.68 -10.55
C LEU A 101 7.05 -20.65 -11.33
N SER A 102 6.83 -19.36 -11.09
CA SER A 102 7.56 -18.27 -11.78
C SER A 102 8.93 -17.99 -11.16
N HIS A 103 9.12 -18.30 -9.87
CA HIS A 103 10.30 -17.91 -9.10
C HIS A 103 10.53 -16.39 -9.04
N GLN A 104 9.45 -15.61 -9.08
CA GLN A 104 9.50 -14.14 -9.08
C GLN A 104 8.93 -13.55 -7.79
N PRO A 105 9.48 -12.43 -7.29
CA PRO A 105 8.82 -11.61 -6.28
C PRO A 105 7.38 -11.25 -6.67
N ILE A 106 6.44 -11.36 -5.74
CA ILE A 106 5.06 -10.90 -5.93
C ILE A 106 4.70 -9.87 -4.88
N ILE A 107 4.10 -8.74 -5.29
CA ILE A 107 3.42 -7.78 -4.42
C ILE A 107 1.92 -7.89 -4.71
N ALA A 108 1.11 -8.23 -3.70
CA ALA A 108 -0.32 -8.38 -3.84
C ALA A 108 -1.09 -7.52 -2.83
N ALA A 109 -2.05 -6.73 -3.31
CA ALA A 109 -2.93 -5.93 -2.48
C ALA A 109 -4.34 -6.52 -2.37
N PHE A 110 -4.90 -6.56 -1.16
CA PHE A 110 -6.23 -7.10 -0.86
C PHE A 110 -7.10 -6.08 -0.12
N ASN A 111 -8.33 -5.81 -0.58
CA ASN A 111 -9.36 -5.15 0.24
C ASN A 111 -10.03 -6.15 1.19
N ALA A 112 -9.25 -6.76 2.08
CA ALA A 112 -9.75 -7.67 3.11
C ALA A 112 -9.48 -7.10 4.51
N TYR A 113 -10.50 -7.09 5.36
CA TYR A 113 -10.39 -6.57 6.72
C TYR A 113 -9.84 -7.60 7.71
N SER A 114 -10.09 -8.89 7.50
CA SER A 114 -9.80 -9.91 8.51
C SER A 114 -8.32 -10.28 8.52
N PRO A 115 -7.55 -9.95 9.57
CA PRO A 115 -6.16 -10.41 9.70
C PRO A 115 -6.08 -11.94 9.83
N GLN A 116 -7.19 -12.58 10.24
CA GLN A 116 -7.27 -14.04 10.40
C GLN A 116 -7.08 -14.75 9.06
N THR A 117 -7.57 -14.16 7.96
CA THR A 117 -7.44 -14.71 6.60
C THR A 117 -5.98 -14.93 6.19
N PHE A 118 -5.07 -14.04 6.63
CA PHE A 118 -3.64 -14.13 6.29
C PHE A 118 -2.80 -14.77 7.40
N SER A 119 -3.36 -14.93 8.61
CA SER A 119 -2.64 -15.38 9.80
C SER A 119 -2.01 -16.76 9.69
N HIS A 120 -2.58 -17.66 8.89
CA HIS A 120 -2.11 -19.02 8.67
C HIS A 120 -0.92 -19.09 7.69
N TYR A 121 -0.66 -18.03 6.92
CA TYR A 121 0.36 -17.98 5.88
C TYR A 121 1.65 -17.30 6.39
N LYS A 122 2.34 -17.94 7.33
CA LYS A 122 3.61 -17.45 7.88
C LYS A 122 4.77 -18.29 7.36
N SER A 123 5.63 -17.69 6.52
CA SER A 123 6.91 -18.25 6.13
C SER A 123 7.94 -17.14 5.98
N SER A 124 9.24 -17.46 5.98
CA SER A 124 10.32 -16.48 5.77
C SER A 124 10.28 -15.80 4.40
N SER A 125 9.54 -16.38 3.45
CA SER A 125 9.32 -15.83 2.11
C SER A 125 8.07 -14.95 2.03
N ILE A 126 7.33 -14.74 3.12
CA ILE A 126 6.10 -13.94 3.13
C ILE A 126 6.28 -12.74 4.04
N ILE A 127 6.12 -11.55 3.47
CA ILE A 127 6.05 -10.28 4.21
C ILE A 127 4.59 -9.84 4.21
N GLN A 128 4.04 -9.51 5.37
CA GLN A 128 2.65 -9.13 5.52
C GLN A 128 2.53 -7.75 6.15
N TYR A 129 1.60 -6.93 5.65
CA TYR A 129 1.28 -5.65 6.27
C TYR A 129 -0.21 -5.31 6.19
N LEU A 130 -0.78 -5.00 7.35
CA LEU A 130 -2.15 -4.49 7.50
C LEU A 130 -2.16 -2.96 7.38
N PHE A 131 -2.79 -2.45 6.34
CA PHE A 131 -3.16 -1.05 6.20
C PHE A 131 -4.50 -0.79 6.91
N ASP A 132 -4.43 -0.24 8.11
CA ASP A 132 -5.58 0.20 8.87
C ASP A 132 -5.82 1.72 8.75
N LYS A 133 -6.88 2.21 9.38
CA LYS A 133 -7.11 3.63 9.59
C LYS A 133 -5.93 4.25 10.34
N LEU A 134 -5.61 5.50 10.01
CA LEU A 134 -4.71 6.30 10.82
C LEU A 134 -5.38 6.54 12.17
N ASP A 135 -4.62 6.40 13.25
CA ASP A 135 -5.10 6.79 14.57
C ASP A 135 -5.49 8.29 14.59
N ILE A 136 -6.16 8.69 15.67
CA ILE A 136 -6.69 10.04 15.81
C ILE A 136 -5.57 11.11 15.74
N ILE A 137 -4.38 10.81 16.28
CA ILE A 137 -3.26 11.75 16.32
C ILE A 137 -2.73 11.96 14.90
N ASN A 138 -2.40 10.88 14.20
CA ASN A 138 -1.90 10.90 12.83
C ASN A 138 -2.94 11.46 11.84
N THR A 139 -4.22 11.16 12.05
CA THR A 139 -5.33 11.75 11.29
C THR A 139 -5.35 13.28 11.41
N ARG A 140 -5.24 13.82 12.63
CA ARG A 140 -5.21 15.28 12.88
C ARG A 140 -3.99 15.93 12.26
N ILE A 141 -2.81 15.33 12.44
CA ILE A 141 -1.55 15.84 11.86
C ILE A 141 -1.67 15.90 10.34
N LEU A 142 -2.16 14.84 9.70
CA LEU A 142 -2.29 14.78 8.25
C LEU A 142 -3.31 15.80 7.72
N LEU A 143 -4.49 15.90 8.35
CA LEU A 143 -5.51 16.89 7.97
C LEU A 143 -4.98 18.33 8.06
N LYS A 144 -4.28 18.66 9.15
CA LYS A 144 -3.66 19.98 9.32
C LYS A 144 -2.58 20.24 8.27
N THR A 145 -1.73 19.24 7.99
CA THR A 145 -0.68 19.32 6.97
C THR A 145 -1.25 19.52 5.57
N LEU A 146 -2.43 18.96 5.31
CA LEU A 146 -3.19 19.11 4.07
C LEU A 146 -3.98 20.43 3.99
N GLY A 147 -3.94 21.26 5.04
CA GLY A 147 -4.57 22.58 5.06
C GLY A 147 -6.02 22.59 5.53
N SER A 148 -6.52 21.54 6.20
CA SER A 148 -7.82 21.58 6.88
C SER A 148 -7.81 22.66 7.96
N GLN A 149 -8.89 23.41 8.04
CA GLN A 149 -9.12 24.44 9.07
C GLN A 149 -9.94 23.91 10.25
N ARG A 150 -10.20 22.60 10.29
CA ARG A 150 -10.99 21.99 11.34
C ARG A 150 -10.19 21.88 12.62
N ASP A 151 -10.84 22.20 13.73
CA ASP A 151 -10.24 22.03 15.04
C ASP A 151 -10.12 20.56 15.43
N ASN A 152 -9.07 20.26 16.19
CA ASN A 152 -8.79 18.90 16.68
C ASN A 152 -9.98 18.28 17.45
N GLU A 153 -10.81 19.11 18.09
CA GLU A 153 -12.00 18.66 18.84
C GLU A 153 -13.09 18.06 17.93
N THR A 154 -13.11 18.42 16.65
CA THR A 154 -14.07 17.89 15.67
C THR A 154 -13.65 16.53 15.11
N ILE A 155 -12.35 16.23 15.14
CA ILE A 155 -11.77 14.97 14.65
C ILE A 155 -11.67 14.00 15.82
N LYS A 156 -12.71 13.16 15.98
CA LYS A 156 -12.86 12.25 17.13
C LYS A 156 -12.67 10.77 16.79
N GLN A 157 -12.45 10.43 15.52
CA GLN A 157 -12.35 9.04 15.09
C GLN A 157 -11.14 8.82 14.16
N PRO A 158 -10.52 7.62 14.20
CA PRO A 158 -9.58 7.17 13.19
C PRO A 158 -10.17 7.26 11.78
N MET A 159 -9.35 7.63 10.80
CA MET A 159 -9.77 7.76 9.41
C MET A 159 -8.84 7.01 8.45
N THR A 160 -9.41 6.47 7.38
CA THR A 160 -8.65 6.02 6.22
C THR A 160 -8.06 7.24 5.49
N LEU A 161 -7.01 7.03 4.70
CA LEU A 161 -6.49 8.09 3.84
C LEU A 161 -7.57 8.63 2.88
N GLY A 162 -8.40 7.76 2.32
CA GLY A 162 -9.50 8.12 1.43
C GLY A 162 -10.55 9.02 2.11
N GLU A 163 -10.92 8.73 3.36
CA GLU A 163 -11.79 9.60 4.17
C GLU A 163 -11.14 10.98 4.38
N ILE A 164 -9.84 11.03 4.68
CA ILE A 164 -9.09 12.28 4.87
C ILE A 164 -9.06 13.12 3.59
N TYR A 165 -8.74 12.53 2.44
CA TYR A 165 -8.73 13.25 1.16
C TYR A 165 -10.11 13.74 0.74
N THR A 166 -11.15 12.92 0.96
CA THR A 166 -12.53 13.32 0.72
C THR A 166 -12.87 14.52 1.60
N GLN A 167 -12.47 14.49 2.86
CA GLN A 167 -12.72 15.57 3.80
C GLN A 167 -12.09 16.90 3.38
N ILE A 168 -10.82 16.87 2.95
CA ILE A 168 -10.11 18.04 2.43
C ILE A 168 -10.78 18.59 1.16
N THR A 169 -11.23 17.70 0.28
CA THR A 169 -11.93 18.08 -0.95
C THR A 169 -13.26 18.78 -0.64
N LEU A 170 -13.98 18.32 0.38
CA LEU A 170 -15.21 18.98 0.84
C LEU A 170 -14.91 20.35 1.47
N ASP A 171 -13.90 20.44 2.34
CA ASP A 171 -13.53 21.70 2.98
C ASP A 171 -13.12 22.77 1.94
N THR A 172 -12.40 22.37 0.88
CA THR A 172 -12.00 23.28 -0.21
C THR A 172 -13.16 23.70 -1.12
N LYS A 173 -14.13 22.82 -1.40
CA LYS A 173 -15.33 23.18 -2.18
C LYS A 173 -16.20 24.22 -1.47
N THR A 174 -16.41 24.05 -0.16
CA THR A 174 -17.14 25.02 0.68
C THR A 174 -16.47 26.40 0.72
N GLN A 175 -15.15 26.47 0.54
CA GLN A 175 -14.43 27.74 0.42
C GLN A 175 -14.48 28.34 -0.98
N ASN A 176 -14.45 27.53 -2.04
CA ASN A 176 -14.49 28.02 -3.42
C ASN A 176 -15.87 28.55 -3.85
N GLU A 177 -16.95 28.14 -3.18
CA GLU A 177 -18.26 28.83 -3.29
C GLU A 177 -18.25 30.22 -2.64
N ASN A 178 -17.25 30.53 -1.79
CA ASN A 178 -17.14 31.80 -1.07
C ASN A 178 -15.95 32.68 -1.50
N THR A 179 -14.98 32.19 -2.30
CA THR A 179 -13.88 33.01 -2.81
C THR A 179 -13.36 32.50 -4.17
N ILE A 180 -13.55 33.30 -5.23
CA ILE A 180 -12.83 33.16 -6.50
C ILE A 180 -11.42 33.71 -6.29
N GLU A 181 -10.48 32.87 -5.87
CA GLU A 181 -9.03 32.97 -6.17
C GLU A 181 -8.21 32.18 -5.14
N SER A 182 -7.63 31.07 -5.59
CA SER A 182 -6.21 30.71 -5.42
C SER A 182 -6.09 29.18 -5.52
N ARG A 183 -5.70 28.70 -6.70
CA ARG A 183 -5.27 27.30 -6.85
C ARG A 183 -3.93 27.13 -6.12
N LYS A 184 -3.95 26.92 -4.80
CA LYS A 184 -2.86 26.21 -4.14
C LYS A 184 -2.83 24.82 -4.75
N LYS A 185 -1.75 24.49 -5.47
CA LYS A 185 -1.48 23.13 -5.95
C LYS A 185 -1.65 22.19 -4.74
N LEU A 186 -2.71 21.38 -4.74
CA LEU A 186 -2.80 20.25 -3.83
C LEU A 186 -1.53 19.44 -4.07
N LYS A 187 -0.78 19.14 -3.00
CA LYS A 187 0.37 18.25 -3.07
C LYS A 187 -0.07 16.95 -3.72
N THR A 188 0.75 16.44 -4.63
CA THR A 188 0.44 15.18 -5.30
C THR A 188 0.37 14.06 -4.24
N PRO A 189 -0.47 13.03 -4.43
CA PRO A 189 -0.56 11.93 -3.47
C PRO A 189 0.79 11.23 -3.20
N ASP A 190 1.75 11.33 -4.14
CA ASP A 190 3.10 10.78 -4.01
C ASP A 190 3.99 11.61 -3.06
N GLU A 191 3.94 12.95 -3.13
CA GLU A 191 4.58 13.85 -2.15
C GLU A 191 4.01 13.67 -0.72
N MET A 192 2.78 13.15 -0.62
CA MET A 192 2.08 12.95 0.65
C MET A 192 2.43 11.63 1.36
N ILE A 193 2.74 10.56 0.62
CA ILE A 193 3.32 9.35 1.21
C ILE A 193 4.72 9.66 1.73
N GLN A 194 5.49 10.43 0.98
CA GLN A 194 6.80 10.90 1.44
C GLN A 194 6.66 11.71 2.74
N LEU A 195 5.68 12.62 2.82
CA LEU A 195 5.37 13.33 4.07
C LEU A 195 4.93 12.42 5.23
N LEU A 196 4.15 11.37 4.97
CA LEU A 196 3.75 10.39 5.99
C LEU A 196 4.93 9.53 6.45
N ALA A 197 5.80 9.12 5.53
CA ALA A 197 7.03 8.38 5.83
C ALA A 197 8.02 9.26 6.62
N GLU A 198 8.20 10.52 6.23
CA GLU A 198 9.07 11.50 6.90
C GLU A 198 8.53 11.89 8.31
N GLN A 199 7.20 12.03 8.47
CA GLN A 199 6.61 12.36 9.76
C GLN A 199 6.66 11.21 10.75
N GLU A 200 6.41 9.96 10.33
CA GLU A 200 6.63 8.79 11.20
C GLU A 200 8.12 8.66 11.60
N LEU A 201 9.08 9.05 10.73
CA LEU A 201 10.52 8.98 11.01
C LEU A 201 10.91 9.98 12.12
N SER A 202 10.38 11.20 12.01
CA SER A 202 10.61 12.28 12.99
C SER A 202 10.03 11.99 14.38
N LEU A 203 9.04 11.10 14.47
CA LEU A 203 8.44 10.65 15.74
C LEU A 203 9.27 9.54 16.38
N SER A 204 9.82 8.60 15.61
CA SER A 204 10.72 7.57 16.14
C SER A 204 12.05 8.13 16.67
N ASP A 205 12.56 9.22 16.10
CA ASP A 205 13.78 9.88 16.59
C ASP A 205 13.54 10.63 17.91
N LYS A 206 12.30 11.06 18.19
CA LYS A 206 11.94 11.68 19.46
C LYS A 206 11.77 10.67 20.59
N ASP A 207 11.25 9.49 20.31
CA ASP A 207 11.13 8.42 21.31
C ASP A 207 12.51 7.90 21.75
N ASN A 208 13.50 7.88 20.85
CA ASN A 208 14.89 7.55 21.20
C ASN A 208 15.65 8.65 21.96
N CYS A 209 15.17 9.89 21.93
CA CYS A 209 15.78 11.01 22.65
C CYS A 209 15.27 11.16 24.09
N THR A 210 14.30 10.34 24.51
CA THR A 210 13.74 10.35 25.88
C THR A 210 14.25 9.20 26.76
N LEU A 211 15.17 8.39 26.23
CA LEU A 211 15.88 7.31 26.93
C LEU A 211 17.39 7.52 26.77
N SER A 212 17.91 8.61 27.31
CA SER A 212 19.34 8.85 27.51
C SER A 212 19.57 9.71 28.75
#